data_AF-A0A173TCZ6-F1
#
_entry.id   AF-A0A173TCZ6-F1
#
_cell.length_a   1.000
_cell.length_b   1.000
_cell.length_c   1.000
_cell.angle_alpha   90.00
_cell.angle_beta   90.00
_cell.angle_gamma   90.00
#
_symmetry.space_group_name_H-M   'P 1'
#
loop_
_entity.id
_entity.type
_entity.pdbx_description
1 polymer ?
#
loop_
_entity_poly.entity_id
_entity_poly.type
_entity_poly.pdbx_seq_one_letter_code
_entity_poly.pdbx_strand_id
1 'polypeptide(L)'
;MATTRIMPLHVGKGRTESRAISDIIDYVANPKKTDNGRLITGYACDSRTADAEFLLAKRQYIAATGRVRGTDDVIAYHVRQSFRPGEITPEEANRLGVEFARRFTKENHAFVVCTHIDKAHVHNHIIWSSVSLEYDRKFRNF
;
A
#
# COMPACT_ATOMS: atom_id res chain seq x y z
N MET A 1 17.72 6.90 11.14
CA MET A 1 17.13 5.56 10.96
C MET A 1 15.63 5.69 11.03
N ALA A 2 14.92 5.24 9.99
CA ALA A 2 13.47 5.35 9.92
C ALA A 2 12.79 4.43 10.93
N THR A 3 11.66 4.88 11.49
CA THR A 3 10.75 4.02 12.25
C THR A 3 9.69 3.48 11.30
N THR A 4 9.56 2.15 11.21
CA THR A 4 8.65 1.47 10.27
C THR A 4 7.62 0.64 11.02
N ARG A 5 6.34 0.81 10.68
CA ARG A 5 5.23 -0.01 11.21
C ARG A 5 4.41 -0.59 10.06
N ILE A 6 4.19 -1.89 10.08
CA ILE A 6 3.35 -2.63 9.12
C ILE A 6 2.01 -2.95 9.79
N MET A 7 0.90 -2.71 9.11
CA MET A 7 -0.45 -2.89 9.62
C MET A 7 -1.30 -3.63 8.58
N PRO A 8 -1.92 -4.79 8.90
CA PRO A 8 -2.86 -5.42 8.00
C PRO A 8 -4.13 -4.58 7.88
N LEU A 9 -4.68 -4.48 6.67
CA LEU A 9 -5.96 -3.84 6.40
C LEU A 9 -7.05 -4.91 6.27
N HIS A 10 -8.17 -4.69 6.94
CA HIS A 10 -9.35 -5.56 6.90
C HIS A 10 -10.58 -4.76 6.48
N VAL A 11 -11.62 -5.46 6.00
CA VAL A 11 -12.94 -4.91 5.70
C VAL A 11 -13.63 -4.58 7.02
N GLY A 12 -13.33 -3.42 7.61
CA GLY A 12 -13.90 -3.04 8.90
C GLY A 12 -15.43 -2.98 8.88
N LYS A 13 -16.05 -3.02 10.06
CA LYS A 13 -17.52 -3.12 10.24
C LYS A 13 -18.28 -2.10 9.38
N GLY A 14 -19.26 -2.59 8.61
CA GLY A 14 -20.17 -1.75 7.81
C GLY A 14 -19.59 -1.21 6.50
N ARG A 15 -18.40 -1.66 6.08
CA ARG A 15 -17.78 -1.25 4.80
C ARG A 15 -17.70 -2.42 3.83
N THR A 16 -17.67 -2.11 2.54
CA THR A 16 -17.30 -3.07 1.49
C THR A 16 -15.78 -3.11 1.34
N GLU A 17 -15.24 -4.16 0.72
CA GLU A 17 -13.79 -4.27 0.48
C GLU A 17 -13.27 -3.14 -0.41
N SER A 18 -14.02 -2.85 -1.47
CA SER A 18 -13.76 -1.72 -2.37
C SER A 18 -13.67 -0.41 -1.59
N ARG A 19 -14.64 -0.13 -0.71
CA ARG A 19 -14.63 1.09 0.10
C ARG A 19 -13.44 1.14 1.05
N ALA A 20 -13.11 0.03 1.70
CA ALA A 20 -12.00 -0.03 2.63
C ALA A 20 -10.64 0.24 1.96
N ILE A 21 -10.43 -0.22 0.72
CA ILE A 21 -9.20 0.04 -0.04
C ILE A 21 -9.19 1.46 -0.62
N SER A 22 -10.30 1.91 -1.21
CA SER A 22 -10.42 3.28 -1.73
C SER A 22 -10.20 4.33 -0.63
N ASP A 23 -10.81 4.17 0.54
CA ASP A 23 -10.64 5.08 1.69
C ASP A 23 -9.16 5.30 2.04
N ILE A 24 -8.35 4.23 2.07
CA ILE A 24 -6.95 4.34 2.43
C ILE A 24 -6.11 4.91 1.29
N ILE A 25 -6.35 4.51 0.04
CA ILE A 25 -5.64 5.03 -1.14
C ILE A 25 -5.91 6.53 -1.28
N ASP A 26 -7.16 6.97 -1.21
CA ASP A 26 -7.54 8.39 -1.30
C ASP A 26 -6.89 9.21 -0.17
N TYR A 27 -6.87 8.65 1.04
CA TYR A 27 -6.24 9.29 2.18
C TYR A 27 -4.72 9.48 1.99
N VAL A 28 -4.02 8.44 1.51
CA VAL A 28 -2.56 8.49 1.35
C VAL A 28 -2.13 9.23 0.08
N ALA A 29 -2.95 9.23 -0.97
CA ALA A 29 -2.65 9.89 -2.24
C ALA A 29 -3.01 11.39 -2.26
N ASN A 30 -3.51 11.94 -1.15
CA ASN A 30 -3.97 13.33 -1.07
C ASN A 30 -2.95 14.34 -1.65
N PRO A 31 -3.28 15.06 -2.74
CA PRO A 31 -2.36 15.97 -3.43
C PRO A 31 -1.76 17.07 -2.54
N LYS A 32 -2.49 17.51 -1.50
CA LYS A 32 -2.01 18.52 -0.55
C LYS A 32 -0.86 18.02 0.32
N LYS A 33 -0.69 16.70 0.43
CA LYS A 33 0.35 16.05 1.22
C LYS A 33 1.49 15.52 0.38
N THR A 34 1.28 15.32 -0.93
CA THR A 34 2.17 14.55 -1.83
C THR A 34 2.75 15.40 -2.96
N ASP A 35 2.88 16.71 -2.74
CA ASP A 35 3.35 17.67 -3.75
C ASP A 35 2.56 17.54 -5.07
N ASN A 36 1.24 17.72 -4.98
CA ASN A 36 0.31 17.58 -6.10
C ASN A 36 0.36 16.21 -6.80
N GLY A 37 0.78 15.17 -6.08
CA GLY A 37 0.91 13.80 -6.59
C GLY A 37 2.29 13.45 -7.14
N ARG A 38 3.25 14.40 -7.19
CA ARG A 38 4.63 14.12 -7.66
C ARG A 38 5.35 13.10 -6.78
N LEU A 39 4.97 13.02 -5.50
CA LEU A 39 5.56 12.10 -4.52
C LEU A 39 4.77 10.79 -4.36
N ILE A 40 4.12 10.34 -5.43
CA ILE A 40 3.39 9.08 -5.50
C ILE A 40 4.03 8.16 -6.53
N THR A 41 4.42 6.96 -6.12
CA THR A 41 5.03 5.95 -6.98
C THR A 41 4.26 4.64 -6.90
N GLY A 42 3.79 4.15 -8.04
CA GLY A 42 3.16 2.83 -8.18
C GLY A 42 4.14 1.77 -8.68
N TYR A 43 3.88 0.51 -8.33
CA TYR A 43 4.56 -0.65 -8.87
C TYR A 43 3.55 -1.74 -9.18
N ALA A 44 3.57 -2.22 -10.43
CA ALA A 44 2.61 -3.20 -10.96
C ALA A 44 1.13 -2.79 -10.76
N CYS A 45 0.88 -1.48 -10.61
CA CYS A 45 -0.43 -0.83 -10.65
C CYS A 45 -0.27 0.66 -10.95
N ASP A 46 -1.33 1.31 -11.43
CA ASP A 46 -1.42 2.77 -11.49
C ASP A 46 -1.96 3.29 -10.16
N SER A 47 -1.34 4.32 -9.58
CA SER A 47 -1.73 4.83 -8.27
C SER A 47 -3.15 5.39 -8.24
N ARG A 48 -3.70 5.78 -9.39
CA ARG A 48 -5.07 6.31 -9.54
C ARG A 48 -6.13 5.21 -9.57
N THR A 49 -5.75 3.97 -9.86
CA THR A 49 -6.65 2.81 -9.98
C THR A 49 -6.25 1.65 -9.07
N ALA A 50 -5.29 1.87 -8.16
CA ALA A 50 -4.74 0.83 -7.29
C ALA A 50 -5.82 0.14 -6.45
N ASP A 51 -6.87 0.84 -6.04
CA ASP A 51 -7.99 0.26 -5.30
C ASP A 51 -8.79 -0.75 -6.15
N ALA A 52 -9.11 -0.38 -7.39
CA ALA A 52 -9.80 -1.24 -8.34
C ALA A 52 -8.92 -2.43 -8.77
N GLU A 53 -7.63 -2.19 -9.01
CA GLU A 53 -6.66 -3.22 -9.39
C GLU A 53 -6.45 -4.24 -8.26
N PHE A 54 -6.38 -3.80 -7.00
CA PHE A 54 -6.24 -4.71 -5.86
C PHE A 54 -7.49 -5.57 -5.67
N LEU A 55 -8.68 -4.96 -5.86
CA LEU A 55 -9.93 -5.69 -5.83
C LEU A 55 -10.02 -6.72 -6.96
N LEU A 56 -9.57 -6.35 -8.17
CA LEU A 56 -9.53 -7.25 -9.32
C LEU A 56 -8.57 -8.42 -9.07
N ALA A 57 -7.35 -8.16 -8.59
CA ALA A 57 -6.38 -9.19 -8.24
C ALA A 57 -6.95 -10.18 -7.22
N LYS A 58 -7.70 -9.69 -6.23
CA LYS A 58 -8.40 -10.55 -5.26
C LYS A 58 -9.48 -11.41 -5.90
N ARG A 59 -10.28 -10.86 -6.81
CA ARG A 59 -11.29 -11.65 -7.56
C ARG A 59 -10.62 -12.73 -8.39
N GLN A 60 -9.50 -12.42 -9.05
CA GLN A 60 -8.72 -13.39 -9.82
C GLN A 60 -8.16 -14.50 -8.91
N TYR A 61 -7.67 -14.16 -7.72
CA TYR A 61 -7.22 -15.14 -6.74
C TYR A 61 -8.34 -16.09 -6.29
N ILE A 62 -9.54 -15.57 -6.04
CA ILE A 62 -10.69 -16.39 -5.68
C ILE A 62 -11.07 -17.32 -6.85
N ALA A 63 -11.10 -16.80 -8.08
CA ALA A 63 -11.42 -17.59 -9.26
C ALA A 63 -10.38 -18.69 -9.52
N ALA A 64 -9.09 -18.40 -9.33
CA ALA A 64 -8.00 -19.34 -9.58
C ALA A 64 -7.87 -20.42 -8.50
N THR A 65 -8.19 -20.10 -7.24
CA THR A 65 -7.89 -20.99 -6.11
C THR A 65 -9.11 -21.51 -5.36
N GLY A 66 -10.28 -20.92 -5.56
CA GLY A 66 -11.49 -21.18 -4.77
C GLY A 66 -11.40 -20.75 -3.30
N ARG A 67 -10.30 -20.10 -2.88
CA ARG A 67 -10.05 -19.75 -1.48
C ARG A 67 -10.71 -18.42 -1.13
N VAL A 68 -11.67 -18.48 -0.22
CA VAL A 68 -12.35 -17.30 0.36
C VAL A 68 -12.07 -17.27 1.86
N ARG A 69 -11.74 -16.08 2.39
CA ARG A 69 -11.62 -15.84 3.83
C ARG A 69 -12.74 -14.91 4.30
N GLY A 70 -13.21 -15.15 5.52
CA GLY A 70 -14.28 -14.36 6.15
C GLY A 70 -13.76 -13.05 6.75
N THR A 71 -14.22 -12.72 7.95
CA THR A 71 -13.97 -11.43 8.62
C THR A 71 -12.50 -11.11 8.85
N ASP A 72 -11.64 -12.12 8.98
CA ASP A 72 -10.21 -11.95 9.23
C ASP A 72 -9.38 -11.80 7.94
N ASP A 73 -10.02 -11.61 6.79
CA ASP A 73 -9.30 -11.48 5.54
C ASP A 73 -8.49 -10.17 5.49
N VAL A 74 -7.18 -10.31 5.30
CA VAL A 74 -6.30 -9.16 5.06
C VAL A 74 -6.44 -8.78 3.59
N ILE A 75 -6.98 -7.60 3.30
CA ILE A 75 -7.25 -7.16 1.92
C ILE A 75 -6.08 -6.40 1.30
N ALA A 76 -5.31 -5.70 2.13
CA ALA A 76 -4.07 -5.02 1.78
C ALA A 76 -3.20 -4.87 3.04
N TYR A 77 -1.98 -4.37 2.88
CA TYR A 77 -1.15 -3.95 4.01
C TYR A 77 -0.84 -2.48 3.90
N HIS A 78 -0.80 -1.81 5.04
CA HIS A 78 -0.41 -0.42 5.17
C HIS A 78 0.87 -0.31 5.99
N VAL A 79 1.89 0.29 5.39
CA VAL A 79 3.13 0.64 6.09
C VAL A 79 3.21 2.12 6.29
N ARG A 80 3.63 2.52 7.50
CA ARG A 80 4.08 3.86 7.80
C ARG A 80 5.58 3.81 8.07
N GLN A 81 6.36 4.55 7.30
CA GLN A 81 7.81 4.70 7.47
C GLN A 81 8.10 6.18 7.73
N SER A 82 8.56 6.53 8.93
CA SER A 82 8.78 7.92 9.36
C SER A 82 10.26 8.20 9.56
N PHE A 83 10.71 9.37 9.11
CA PHE A 83 12.10 9.82 9.20
C PHE A 83 12.22 10.98 10.19
N ARG A 84 13.41 11.23 10.75
CA ARG A 84 13.60 12.38 11.65
C ARG A 84 13.52 13.69 10.83
N PRO A 85 13.04 14.80 11.42
CA PRO A 85 13.06 16.10 10.74
C PRO A 85 14.46 16.44 10.22
N GLY A 86 14.56 16.87 8.96
CA GLY A 86 15.82 17.24 8.30
C GLY A 86 16.75 16.07 7.92
N GLU A 87 16.38 14.82 8.22
CA GLU A 87 17.22 13.66 7.93
C GLU A 87 17.24 13.28 6.44
N ILE A 88 16.16 13.58 5.70
CA ILE A 88 15.94 13.08 4.36
C ILE A 88 15.13 14.05 3.51
N THR A 89 15.35 14.05 2.20
CA THR A 89 14.48 14.73 1.24
C THR A 89 13.23 13.90 0.94
N PRO A 90 12.11 14.51 0.51
CA PRO A 90 10.91 13.77 0.12
C PRO A 90 11.16 12.74 -0.99
N GLU A 91 11.97 13.06 -1.99
CA GLU A 91 12.30 12.18 -3.11
C GLU A 91 13.09 10.96 -2.65
N GLU A 92 14.08 11.17 -1.79
CA GLU A 92 14.90 10.09 -1.25
C GLU A 92 14.09 9.20 -0.31
N ALA A 93 13.18 9.79 0.48
CA ALA A 93 12.22 9.03 1.25
C ALA A 93 11.34 8.15 0.34
N ASN A 94 10.78 8.70 -0.73
CA ASN A 94 9.99 7.93 -1.68
C ASN A 94 10.78 6.76 -2.27
N ARG A 95 12.01 7.02 -2.74
CA ARG A 95 12.93 6.02 -3.30
C ARG A 95 13.19 4.88 -2.32
N LEU A 96 13.49 5.20 -1.05
CA LEU A 96 13.68 4.20 0.01
C LEU A 96 12.40 3.43 0.33
N GLY A 97 11.23 4.08 0.23
CA GLY A 97 9.93 3.43 0.39
C GLY A 97 9.69 2.37 -0.71
N VAL A 98 10.03 2.69 -1.95
CA VAL A 98 9.95 1.75 -3.09
C VAL A 98 10.94 0.60 -2.91
N GLU A 99 12.18 0.88 -2.53
CA GLU A 99 13.21 -0.14 -2.28
C GLU A 99 12.78 -1.09 -1.15
N PHE A 100 12.25 -0.55 -0.06
CA PHE A 100 11.67 -1.32 1.04
C PHE A 100 10.53 -2.20 0.54
N ALA A 101 9.56 -1.63 -0.18
CA ALA A 101 8.40 -2.36 -0.67
C ALA A 101 8.80 -3.51 -1.60
N ARG A 102 9.67 -3.26 -2.59
CA ARG A 102 10.18 -4.29 -3.51
C ARG A 102 10.84 -5.45 -2.77
N ARG A 103 11.75 -5.14 -1.83
CA ARG A 103 12.44 -6.18 -1.05
C ARG A 103 11.48 -6.98 -0.18
N PHE A 104 10.57 -6.28 0.51
CA PHE A 104 9.67 -6.92 1.46
C PHE A 104 8.61 -7.79 0.77
N THR A 105 8.09 -7.33 -0.38
CA THR A 105 7.13 -8.09 -1.18
C THR A 105 7.80 -9.09 -2.13
N LYS A 106 9.14 -9.12 -2.18
CA LYS A 106 9.94 -9.88 -3.16
C LYS A 106 9.49 -9.59 -4.60
N GLU A 107 9.12 -8.34 -4.86
CA GLU A 107 8.60 -7.87 -6.15
C GLU A 107 7.35 -8.61 -6.65
N ASN A 108 6.68 -9.37 -5.77
CA ASN A 108 5.60 -10.27 -6.15
C ASN A 108 4.21 -9.74 -5.76
N HIS A 109 4.11 -8.46 -5.35
CA HIS A 109 2.85 -7.81 -5.00
C HIS A 109 2.85 -6.37 -5.52
N ALA A 110 1.72 -5.95 -6.10
CA ALA A 110 1.51 -4.56 -6.50
C ALA A 110 1.45 -3.64 -5.28
N PHE A 111 1.97 -2.41 -5.41
CA PHE A 111 2.00 -1.44 -4.32
C PHE A 111 2.03 0.01 -4.78
N VAL A 112 1.66 0.91 -3.88
CA VAL A 112 1.78 2.36 -4.03
C VAL A 112 2.55 2.93 -2.84
N VAL A 113 3.51 3.82 -3.11
CA VAL A 113 4.26 4.60 -2.12
C VAL A 113 3.85 6.06 -2.25
N CYS A 114 3.29 6.63 -1.18
CA CYS A 114 2.94 8.04 -1.08
C CYS A 114 3.79 8.70 -0.01
N THR A 115 4.58 9.71 -0.37
CA THR A 115 5.39 10.46 0.61
C THR A 115 4.66 11.73 1.03
N HIS A 116 4.46 11.88 2.34
CA HIS A 116 3.76 13.00 2.96
C HIS A 116 4.74 14.06 3.46
N ILE A 117 4.47 15.32 3.11
CA ILE A 117 5.25 16.51 3.46
C ILE A 117 4.44 17.56 4.24
N ASP A 118 3.22 17.21 4.67
CA ASP A 118 2.30 18.11 5.38
C ASP A 118 2.55 18.19 6.91
N LYS A 119 3.62 17.55 7.39
CA LYS A 119 4.01 17.50 8.81
C LYS A 119 5.45 17.99 8.98
N ALA A 120 5.86 18.20 10.23
CA ALA A 120 7.23 18.57 10.59
C ALA A 120 8.30 17.53 10.20
N HIS A 121 7.88 16.31 9.80
CA HIS A 121 8.76 15.27 9.33
C HIS A 121 8.20 14.59 8.07
N VAL A 122 9.11 14.18 7.19
CA VAL A 122 8.80 13.36 6.02
C VAL A 122 8.44 11.94 6.47
N HIS A 123 7.41 11.38 5.87
CA HIS A 123 7.03 9.99 6.09
C HIS A 123 6.39 9.39 4.84
N ASN A 124 6.60 8.09 4.63
CA ASN A 124 5.92 7.33 3.60
C ASN A 124 4.71 6.60 4.17
N HIS A 125 3.67 6.55 3.36
CA HIS A 125 2.64 5.54 3.43
C HIS A 125 2.80 4.60 2.24
N ILE A 126 2.90 3.30 2.52
CA ILE A 126 3.02 2.27 1.49
C ILE A 126 1.81 1.37 1.61
N ILE A 127 1.05 1.21 0.54
CA ILE A 127 -0.07 0.28 0.47
C ILE A 127 0.27 -0.81 -0.53
N TRP A 128 0.27 -2.08 -0.13
CA TRP A 128 0.46 -3.19 -1.07
C TRP A 128 -0.69 -4.18 -1.04
N SER A 129 -0.93 -4.79 -2.20
CA SER A 129 -1.94 -5.82 -2.38
C SER A 129 -1.63 -7.03 -1.51
N SER A 130 -2.65 -7.55 -0.83
CA SER A 130 -2.53 -8.80 -0.09
C SER A 130 -2.34 -10.02 -1.00
N VAL A 131 -2.57 -9.89 -2.31
CA VAL A 131 -2.55 -10.98 -3.30
C VAL A 131 -1.31 -10.85 -4.20
N SER A 132 -0.71 -11.99 -4.56
CA SER A 132 0.45 -12.03 -5.45
C SER A 132 0.09 -11.57 -6.87
N LEU A 133 1.10 -11.15 -7.64
CA LEU A 133 0.92 -10.80 -9.07
C LEU A 133 0.46 -12.01 -9.91
N GLU A 134 0.75 -13.22 -9.48
CA GLU A 134 0.30 -14.48 -10.11
C GLU A 134 -1.08 -14.94 -9.63
N TYR A 135 -1.71 -14.21 -8.69
CA TYR A 135 -3.04 -14.52 -8.14
C TYR A 135 -3.16 -15.91 -7.49
N ASP A 136 -2.06 -16.55 -7.12
CA ASP A 136 -2.02 -17.92 -6.59
C ASP A 136 -1.97 -17.97 -5.05
N ARG A 137 -1.52 -16.87 -4.42
CA ARG A 137 -1.29 -16.80 -2.97
C ARG A 137 -1.52 -15.40 -2.41
N LYS A 138 -1.67 -15.36 -1.08
CA LYS A 138 -1.66 -14.11 -0.31
C LYS A 138 -0.29 -13.87 0.32
N PHE A 139 0.02 -12.61 0.60
CA PHE A 139 1.22 -12.22 1.32
C PHE A 139 1.24 -12.89 2.71
N ARG A 140 2.39 -13.46 3.06
CA ARG A 140 2.64 -14.09 4.36
C ARG A 140 3.65 -13.24 5.12
N ASN A 141 3.18 -12.54 6.14
CA ASN A 141 4.04 -11.86 7.10
C ASN A 141 4.58 -12.92 8.07
N PHE A 142 5.89 -13.14 8.09
CA PHE A 142 6.56 -14.13 8.93
C PHE A 142 6.85 -13.56 10.33
#